data_AF-A0A2E8Z6M1-F1
#
_entry.id   AF-A0A2E8Z6M1-F1
#
_cell.length_a   1.000
_cell.length_b   1.000
_cell.length_c   1.000
_cell.angle_alpha   90.00
_cell.angle_beta   90.00
_cell.angle_gamma   90.00
#
_symmetry.space_group_name_H-M   'P 1'
#
loop_
_entity.id
_entity.type
_entity.pdbx_description
1 polymer ?
#
loop_
_entity_poly.entity_id
_entity_poly.type
_entity_poly.pdbx_seq_one_letter_code
_entity_poly.pdbx_strand_id
1 'polypeptide(L)'
;MDSILRTLGKIPGALLIVPLFLAAVINTFFPQVLDIGSFTSALFRDGAVPLIGMFFFVMGSQIQVRSVGSSLEKGIVMLLGKYAAAIAVGLGVAYLTPDGTLFGLVPLAIIAAMGNSNGALYIALTEAPKLVHVVEALPTTAYGKVTTPVLRQLLQDAGRWPEAAVR
;
A
#
# COMPACT_ATOMS: atom_id res chain seq x y z
N MET A 1 -14.17 2.89 -28.37
CA MET A 1 -13.08 2.41 -27.50
C MET A 1 -11.87 3.28 -27.77
N ASP A 2 -11.80 4.37 -27.03
CA ASP A 2 -11.09 5.60 -27.41
C ASP A 2 -9.58 5.39 -27.52
N SER A 3 -8.94 6.10 -28.44
CA SER A 3 -7.51 5.96 -28.80
C SER A 3 -6.55 6.03 -27.60
N ILE A 4 -6.98 6.67 -26.52
CA ILE A 4 -6.30 6.74 -25.22
C ILE A 4 -6.26 5.37 -24.53
N LEU A 5 -7.38 4.65 -24.45
CA LEU A 5 -7.44 3.32 -23.82
C LEU A 5 -6.61 2.29 -24.60
N ARG A 6 -6.54 2.43 -25.93
CA ARG A 6 -5.66 1.58 -26.77
C ARG A 6 -4.18 1.87 -26.56
N THR A 7 -3.81 3.13 -26.33
CA THR A 7 -2.42 3.52 -26.04
C THR A 7 -2.02 3.10 -24.63
N LEU A 8 -2.90 3.27 -23.65
CA LEU A 8 -2.68 2.80 -22.27
C LEU A 8 -2.65 1.27 -22.16
N GLY A 9 -3.40 0.56 -23.00
CA GLY A 9 -3.38 -0.91 -23.05
C GLY A 9 -2.06 -1.52 -23.52
N LYS A 10 -1.13 -0.73 -24.07
CA LYS A 10 0.21 -1.20 -24.46
C LYS A 10 1.19 -1.27 -23.29
N ILE A 11 0.89 -0.57 -22.19
CA ILE A 11 1.73 -0.53 -21.00
C ILE A 11 0.99 -1.28 -19.89
N PRO A 12 1.49 -2.46 -19.48
CA PRO A 12 0.86 -3.21 -18.40
C PRO A 12 0.86 -2.35 -17.12
N GLY A 13 -0.32 -2.25 -16.48
CA GLY A 13 -0.55 -1.39 -15.31
C GLY A 13 -0.58 0.11 -15.56
N ALA A 14 -0.53 0.61 -16.81
CA ALA A 14 -0.57 2.05 -17.07
C ALA A 14 -1.82 2.76 -16.53
N LEU A 15 -2.95 2.07 -16.47
CA LEU A 15 -4.17 2.61 -15.88
C LEU A 15 -4.02 2.98 -14.41
N LEU A 16 -3.06 2.40 -13.68
CA LEU A 16 -2.75 2.73 -12.28
C LEU A 16 -1.48 3.60 -12.17
N ILE A 17 -0.43 3.28 -12.93
CA ILE A 17 0.86 3.96 -12.85
C ILE A 17 0.78 5.39 -13.41
N VAL A 18 0.12 5.57 -14.55
CA VAL A 18 0.06 6.87 -15.24
C VAL A 18 -0.64 7.94 -14.38
N PRO A 19 -1.82 7.67 -13.78
CA PRO A 19 -2.44 8.65 -12.89
C PRO A 19 -1.59 8.96 -11.65
N LEU A 20 -0.94 7.95 -11.06
CA LEU A 20 -0.10 8.14 -9.87
C LEU A 20 1.11 9.02 -10.17
N PHE A 21 1.78 8.74 -11.29
CA PHE A 21 2.93 9.51 -11.72
C PHE A 21 2.54 10.95 -12.07
N LEU A 22 1.43 11.14 -12.80
CA LEU A 22 0.93 12.47 -13.12
C LEU A 22 0.57 13.26 -11.86
N ALA A 23 -0.10 12.65 -10.90
CA ALA A 23 -0.42 13.27 -9.61
C ALA A 23 0.86 13.65 -8.84
N ALA A 24 1.87 12.78 -8.81
CA ALA A 24 3.16 13.07 -8.17
C ALA A 24 3.90 14.24 -8.84
N VAL A 25 3.92 14.28 -10.18
CA VAL A 25 4.52 15.39 -10.95
C VAL A 25 3.80 16.71 -10.68
N ILE A 26 2.46 16.72 -10.73
CA ILE A 26 1.66 17.93 -10.43
C ILE A 26 1.92 18.39 -8.99
N ASN A 27 1.90 17.47 -8.02
CA ASN A 27 2.16 17.80 -6.63
C ASN A 27 3.59 18.32 -6.39
N THR A 28 4.56 17.88 -7.19
CA THR A 28 5.97 18.30 -7.06
C THR A 28 6.24 19.67 -7.69
N PHE A 29 5.74 19.92 -8.91
CA PHE A 29 6.08 21.13 -9.67
C PHE A 29 5.02 22.22 -9.60
N PHE A 30 3.75 21.88 -9.35
CA PHE A 30 2.63 22.81 -9.36
C PHE A 30 1.66 22.56 -8.18
N PRO A 31 2.13 22.54 -6.92
CA PRO A 31 1.28 22.25 -5.76
C PRO A 31 0.12 23.23 -5.60
N GLN A 32 0.30 24.47 -6.08
CA GLN A 32 -0.70 25.54 -6.01
C GLN A 32 -1.97 25.23 -6.83
N VAL A 33 -1.88 24.37 -7.85
CA VAL A 33 -3.04 23.94 -8.65
C VAL A 33 -3.98 23.04 -7.83
N LEU A 34 -3.46 22.37 -6.80
CA LEU A 34 -4.25 21.60 -5.85
C LEU A 34 -4.83 22.49 -4.73
N ASP A 35 -4.32 23.72 -4.59
CA ASP A 35 -4.66 24.72 -3.56
C ASP A 35 -5.56 25.85 -4.06
N ILE A 36 -6.23 25.66 -5.20
CA ILE A 36 -7.18 26.62 -5.78
C ILE A 36 -8.36 26.92 -4.80
N GLY A 37 -8.53 26.10 -3.77
CA GLY A 37 -9.53 26.25 -2.72
C GLY A 37 -10.84 25.52 -3.04
N SER A 38 -11.77 25.53 -2.09
CA SER A 38 -13.08 24.88 -2.19
C SER A 38 -12.96 23.36 -2.40
N PHE A 39 -13.70 22.79 -3.36
CA PHE A 39 -13.79 21.35 -3.60
C PHE A 39 -12.48 20.71 -4.08
N THR A 40 -11.64 21.44 -4.82
CA THR A 40 -10.38 20.90 -5.35
C THR A 40 -9.41 20.57 -4.21
N SER A 41 -9.22 21.50 -3.28
CA SER A 41 -8.32 21.28 -2.13
C SER A 41 -8.89 20.25 -1.15
N ALA A 42 -10.21 20.29 -0.92
CA ALA A 42 -10.88 19.29 -0.10
C ALA A 42 -10.76 17.86 -0.68
N LEU A 43 -10.76 17.72 -2.01
CA LEU A 43 -10.67 16.42 -2.68
C LEU A 43 -9.22 15.92 -2.81
N PHE A 44 -8.30 16.77 -3.25
CA PHE A 44 -6.94 16.36 -3.61
C PHE A 44 -5.91 16.53 -2.48
N ARG A 45 -6.14 17.45 -1.52
CA ARG A 45 -5.21 17.72 -0.42
C ARG A 45 -5.63 17.00 0.86
N ASP A 46 -6.87 17.21 1.29
CA ASP A 46 -7.37 16.68 2.57
C ASP A 46 -8.21 15.40 2.38
N GLY A 47 -8.61 15.11 1.15
CA GLY A 47 -9.55 14.04 0.81
C GLY A 47 -8.96 12.63 0.80
N ALA A 48 -7.66 12.46 1.03
CA ALA A 48 -6.99 11.16 0.90
C ALA A 48 -7.61 10.08 1.80
N VAL A 49 -7.79 10.37 3.09
CA VAL A 49 -8.38 9.43 4.05
C VAL A 49 -9.83 9.06 3.71
N PRO A 50 -10.75 10.02 3.45
CA PRO A 50 -12.12 9.68 3.07
C PRO A 50 -12.22 8.95 1.72
N LEU A 51 -11.37 9.27 0.73
CA LEU A 51 -11.31 8.52 -0.54
C LEU A 51 -10.84 7.09 -0.33
N ILE A 52 -9.86 6.86 0.54
CA ILE A 52 -9.41 5.51 0.92
C ILE A 52 -10.53 4.76 1.65
N GLY A 53 -11.27 5.42 2.55
CA GLY A 53 -12.42 4.84 3.24
C GLY A 53 -13.53 4.42 2.27
N MET A 54 -13.89 5.29 1.33
CA MET A 54 -14.85 4.99 0.27
C MET A 54 -14.38 3.84 -0.62
N PHE A 55 -13.09 3.81 -0.98
CA PHE A 55 -12.51 2.70 -1.74
C PHE A 55 -12.68 1.37 -0.99
N PHE A 56 -12.34 1.32 0.31
CA PHE A 56 -12.53 0.10 1.10
C PHE A 56 -14.00 -0.29 1.27
N PHE A 57 -14.91 0.68 1.37
CA PHE A 57 -16.34 0.39 1.42
C PHE A 57 -16.83 -0.29 0.14
N VAL A 58 -16.48 0.28 -1.03
CA VAL A 58 -16.84 -0.29 -2.35
C VAL A 58 -16.14 -1.62 -2.61
N MET A 59 -14.89 -1.78 -2.15
CA MET A 59 -14.20 -3.07 -2.23
C MET A 59 -14.86 -4.11 -1.31
N GLY A 60 -15.26 -3.72 -0.10
CA GLY A 60 -15.96 -4.58 0.85
C GLY A 60 -17.30 -5.08 0.30
N SER A 61 -18.06 -4.22 -0.39
CA SER A 61 -19.35 -4.62 -0.99
C SER A 61 -19.21 -5.61 -2.14
N GLN A 62 -18.03 -5.74 -2.74
CA GLN A 62 -17.75 -6.70 -3.82
C GLN A 62 -17.32 -8.08 -3.29
N ILE A 63 -17.01 -8.21 -1.99
CA ILE A 63 -16.59 -9.49 -1.40
C ILE A 63 -17.79 -10.42 -1.23
N GLN A 64 -17.72 -11.60 -1.82
CA GLN A 64 -18.72 -12.64 -1.62
C GLN A 64 -18.46 -13.38 -0.30
N VAL A 65 -19.43 -13.39 0.62
CA VAL A 65 -19.31 -14.02 1.95
C VAL A 65 -18.86 -15.49 1.87
N ARG A 66 -19.28 -16.22 0.85
CA ARG A 66 -18.91 -17.62 0.61
C ARG A 66 -17.42 -17.82 0.27
N SER A 67 -16.76 -16.77 -0.22
CA SER A 67 -15.34 -16.77 -0.59
C SER A 67 -14.41 -16.26 0.51
N VAL A 68 -14.97 -15.78 1.64
CA VAL A 68 -14.19 -15.18 2.73
C VAL A 68 -13.24 -16.19 3.37
N GLY A 69 -13.71 -17.41 3.66
CA GLY A 69 -12.87 -18.44 4.31
C GLY A 69 -11.62 -18.79 3.51
N SER A 70 -11.79 -19.11 2.22
CA SER A 70 -10.65 -19.47 1.36
C SER A 70 -9.74 -18.28 1.03
N SER A 71 -10.28 -17.06 1.01
CA SER A 71 -9.48 -15.84 0.84
C SER A 71 -8.66 -15.51 2.09
N LEU A 72 -9.24 -15.73 3.27
CA LEU A 72 -8.59 -15.48 4.55
C LEU A 72 -7.44 -16.46 4.79
N GLU A 73 -7.65 -17.76 4.54
CA GLU A 73 -6.60 -18.78 4.68
C GLU A 73 -5.38 -18.44 3.81
N LYS A 74 -5.61 -18.14 2.53
CA LYS A 74 -4.54 -17.71 1.61
C LYS A 74 -3.88 -16.41 2.06
N GLY A 75 -4.68 -15.46 2.55
CA GLY A 75 -4.18 -14.20 3.07
C GLY A 75 -3.29 -14.35 4.29
N ILE A 76 -3.65 -15.24 5.23
CA ILE A 76 -2.86 -15.54 6.43
C ILE A 76 -1.56 -16.24 6.05
N VAL A 77 -1.62 -17.28 5.22
CA VAL A 77 -0.40 -18.00 4.79
C VAL A 77 0.56 -17.05 4.07
N MET A 78 0.03 -16.15 3.23
CA MET A 78 0.83 -15.16 2.53
C MET A 78 1.41 -14.10 3.46
N LEU A 79 0.63 -13.60 4.41
CA LEU A 79 1.10 -12.63 5.41
C LEU A 79 2.23 -13.22 6.26
N LEU A 80 2.04 -14.45 6.77
CA LEU A 80 3.01 -15.15 7.57
C LEU A 80 4.28 -15.45 6.78
N GLY A 81 4.17 -15.99 5.57
CA GLY A 81 5.34 -16.28 4.73
C GLY A 81 6.16 -15.03 4.42
N LYS A 82 5.48 -13.93 4.08
CA LYS A 82 6.15 -12.66 3.76
C LYS A 82 6.85 -12.05 4.96
N TYR A 83 6.17 -11.95 6.11
CA TYR A 83 6.78 -11.39 7.32
C TYR A 83 7.86 -12.30 7.89
N ALA A 84 7.70 -13.62 7.82
CA ALA A 84 8.74 -14.56 8.22
C ALA A 84 10.01 -14.39 7.37
N ALA A 85 9.88 -14.28 6.04
CA ALA A 85 11.01 -14.01 5.17
C ALA A 85 11.66 -12.64 5.45
N ALA A 86 10.85 -11.59 5.63
CA ALA A 86 11.35 -10.26 5.96
C ALA A 86 12.11 -10.22 7.30
N ILE A 87 11.55 -10.87 8.33
CA ILE A 87 12.18 -10.99 9.66
C ILE A 87 13.46 -11.81 9.57
N ALA A 88 13.46 -12.94 8.84
CA ALA A 88 14.65 -13.77 8.67
C ALA A 88 15.81 -12.98 8.03
N VAL A 89 15.53 -12.19 6.99
CA VAL A 89 16.54 -11.34 6.34
C VAL A 89 16.98 -10.20 7.25
N GLY A 90 16.04 -9.51 7.92
CA GLY A 90 16.37 -8.43 8.85
C GLY A 90 17.22 -8.89 10.04
N LEU A 91 16.85 -10.00 10.68
CA LEU A 91 17.63 -10.62 11.75
C LEU A 91 18.96 -11.16 11.22
N GLY A 92 18.98 -11.73 10.02
CA GLY A 92 20.21 -12.14 9.35
C GLY A 92 21.20 -10.98 9.24
N VAL A 93 20.74 -9.80 8.81
CA VAL A 93 21.58 -8.59 8.78
C VAL A 93 22.06 -8.18 10.17
N ALA A 94 21.18 -8.26 11.17
CA ALA A 94 21.50 -7.89 12.54
C ALA A 94 22.63 -8.74 13.15
N TYR A 95 22.66 -10.04 12.85
CA TYR A 95 23.62 -10.99 13.46
C TYR A 95 24.83 -11.30 12.57
N LEU A 96 24.71 -11.20 11.24
CA LEU A 96 25.79 -11.58 10.31
C LEU A 96 26.65 -10.39 9.87
N THR A 97 26.20 -9.15 10.12
CA THR A 97 26.94 -7.96 9.70
C THR A 97 27.69 -7.35 10.90
N PRO A 98 28.96 -6.93 10.76
CA PRO A 98 29.78 -6.43 11.88
C PRO A 98 29.13 -5.27 12.64
N ASP A 99 28.44 -4.38 11.91
CA ASP A 99 27.81 -3.18 12.48
C ASP A 99 26.29 -3.37 12.70
N GLY A 100 25.77 -4.59 12.51
CA GLY A 100 24.33 -4.89 12.59
C GLY A 100 23.48 -4.12 11.58
N THR A 101 24.08 -3.52 10.55
CA THR A 101 23.42 -2.74 9.51
C THR A 101 23.91 -3.19 8.13
N LEU A 102 23.03 -3.14 7.12
CA LEU A 102 23.38 -3.45 5.74
C LEU A 102 23.24 -2.19 4.90
N PHE A 103 24.34 -1.70 4.31
CA PHE A 103 24.37 -0.44 3.55
C PHE A 103 23.80 0.77 4.33
N GLY A 104 24.00 0.81 5.65
CA GLY A 104 23.45 1.85 6.53
C GLY A 104 21.97 1.68 6.89
N LEU A 105 21.31 0.62 6.41
CA LEU A 105 19.95 0.28 6.81
C LEU A 105 19.98 -0.54 8.09
N VAL A 106 19.23 -0.07 9.09
CA VAL A 106 18.96 -0.85 10.30
C VAL A 106 18.04 -2.04 9.97
N PRO A 107 18.14 -3.16 10.70
CA PRO A 107 17.33 -4.36 10.49
C PRO A 107 15.83 -4.08 10.37
N LEU A 108 15.33 -3.15 11.21
CA LEU A 108 13.92 -2.75 11.19
C LEU A 108 13.51 -2.06 9.89
N ALA A 109 14.41 -1.26 9.28
CA ALA A 109 14.16 -0.60 8.00
C ALA A 109 14.09 -1.63 6.86
N ILE A 110 14.91 -2.68 6.91
CA ILE A 110 14.90 -3.78 5.95
C ILE A 110 13.60 -4.58 6.06
N ILE A 111 13.19 -4.91 7.29
CA ILE A 111 11.91 -5.61 7.55
C ILE A 111 10.73 -4.76 7.05
N ALA A 112 10.73 -3.45 7.32
CA ALA A 112 9.68 -2.54 6.86
C ALA A 112 9.62 -2.43 5.33
N ALA A 113 10.79 -2.32 4.68
CA ALA A 113 10.88 -2.24 3.23
C ALA A 113 10.40 -3.53 2.55
N MET A 114 10.81 -4.70 3.04
CA MET A 114 10.34 -6.00 2.53
C MET A 114 8.86 -6.27 2.85
N GLY A 115 8.40 -5.81 4.01
CA GLY A 115 7.01 -5.92 4.46
C GLY A 115 6.03 -5.11 3.60
N ASN A 116 6.50 -4.03 2.97
CA ASN A 116 5.71 -3.24 2.03
C ASN A 116 5.94 -3.75 0.59
N SER A 117 4.93 -4.35 -0.04
CA SER A 117 5.00 -4.72 -1.46
C SER A 117 3.81 -4.14 -2.22
N ASN A 118 4.07 -3.66 -3.43
CA ASN A 118 3.05 -3.25 -4.37
C ASN A 118 2.92 -4.33 -5.45
N GLY A 119 2.17 -5.38 -5.15
CA GLY A 119 1.96 -6.51 -6.07
C GLY A 119 1.37 -6.08 -7.42
N ALA A 120 0.49 -5.06 -7.41
CA ALA A 120 -0.09 -4.49 -8.63
C ALA A 120 0.98 -3.88 -9.55
N LEU A 121 2.02 -3.24 -9.01
CA LEU A 121 3.13 -2.68 -9.78
C LEU A 121 4.10 -3.78 -10.27
N TYR A 122 4.41 -4.77 -9.44
CA TYR A 122 5.28 -5.89 -9.82
C TYR A 122 4.69 -6.67 -10.99
N ILE A 123 3.41 -7.01 -10.92
CA ILE A 123 2.68 -7.73 -11.97
C ILE A 123 2.59 -6.89 -13.25
N ALA A 124 2.32 -5.59 -13.11
CA ALA A 124 2.35 -4.66 -14.22
C ALA A 124 3.71 -4.68 -14.95
N LEU A 125 4.82 -4.71 -14.24
CA LEU A 125 6.15 -4.72 -14.87
C LEU A 125 6.56 -6.08 -15.45
N THR A 126 6.02 -7.19 -14.91
CA THR A 126 6.50 -8.55 -15.21
C THR A 126 5.61 -9.35 -16.17
N GLU A 127 4.47 -8.80 -16.61
CA GLU A 127 3.45 -9.53 -17.40
C GLU A 127 3.01 -10.85 -16.74
N ALA A 128 3.04 -10.92 -15.40
CA ALA A 128 2.86 -12.15 -14.64
C ALA A 128 1.41 -12.71 -14.73
N PRO A 129 1.22 -14.03 -14.60
CA PRO A 129 -0.08 -14.68 -14.79
C PRO A 129 -1.16 -14.22 -13.80
N LYS A 130 -2.41 -14.13 -14.29
CA LYS A 130 -3.61 -13.60 -13.61
C LYS A 130 -3.90 -14.15 -12.22
N LEU A 131 -3.41 -15.34 -11.87
CA LEU A 131 -3.60 -15.95 -10.54
C LEU A 131 -2.87 -15.19 -9.42
N VAL A 132 -1.79 -14.46 -9.73
CA VAL A 132 -1.07 -13.63 -8.75
C VAL A 132 -1.89 -12.37 -8.37
N HIS A 133 -2.75 -11.87 -9.28
CA HIS A 133 -3.52 -10.62 -9.11
C HIS A 133 -4.44 -10.62 -7.87
N VAL A 134 -5.05 -11.75 -7.55
CA VAL A 134 -6.08 -11.82 -6.50
C VAL A 134 -5.46 -12.10 -5.12
N VAL A 135 -4.36 -12.86 -5.10
CA VAL A 135 -3.76 -13.35 -3.85
C VAL A 135 -2.92 -12.27 -3.17
N GLU A 136 -2.23 -11.40 -3.93
CA GLU A 136 -1.39 -10.35 -3.33
C GLU A 136 -2.18 -9.09 -2.91
N ALA A 137 -3.19 -8.71 -3.69
CA ALA A 137 -3.83 -7.39 -3.60
C ALA A 137 -4.80 -7.23 -2.41
N LEU A 138 -5.43 -8.31 -1.95
CA LEU A 138 -6.42 -8.26 -0.87
C LEU A 138 -5.80 -8.27 0.54
N PRO A 139 -4.83 -9.16 0.88
CA PRO A 139 -4.34 -9.29 2.25
C PRO A 139 -3.42 -8.13 2.66
N THR A 140 -2.50 -7.72 1.79
CA THR A 140 -1.43 -6.77 2.14
C THR A 140 -1.93 -5.33 2.21
N THR A 141 -2.84 -4.94 1.31
CA THR A 141 -3.39 -3.59 1.22
C THR A 141 -4.42 -3.30 2.32
N ALA A 142 -5.23 -4.30 2.70
CA ALA A 142 -6.19 -4.17 3.79
C ALA A 142 -5.48 -4.12 5.16
N TYR A 143 -4.46 -4.96 5.36
CA TYR A 143 -3.73 -5.00 6.63
C TYR A 143 -2.99 -3.68 6.87
N GLY A 144 -2.11 -3.22 5.96
CA GLY A 144 -1.31 -2.02 6.21
C GLY A 144 -2.10 -0.70 6.32
N LYS A 145 -3.26 -0.58 5.66
CA LYS A 145 -4.03 0.68 5.64
C LYS A 145 -5.16 0.73 6.67
N VAL A 146 -5.68 -0.40 7.13
CA VAL A 146 -6.72 -0.46 8.16
C VAL A 146 -6.11 -0.74 9.53
N THR A 147 -5.13 -1.63 9.59
CA THR A 147 -4.59 -2.11 10.87
C THR A 147 -3.68 -1.07 11.52
N THR A 148 -2.92 -0.27 10.77
CA THR A 148 -2.08 0.80 11.33
C THR A 148 -2.88 1.96 11.96
N PRO A 149 -3.92 2.53 11.32
CA PRO A 149 -4.75 3.56 11.96
C PRO A 149 -5.61 3.00 13.10
N VAL A 150 -6.16 1.79 12.97
CA VAL A 150 -6.95 1.16 14.05
C VAL A 150 -6.08 0.82 15.25
N LEU A 151 -4.91 0.22 15.03
CA LEU A 151 -3.96 -0.10 16.10
C LEU A 151 -3.43 1.19 16.75
N ARG A 152 -3.19 2.25 15.96
CA ARG A 152 -2.82 3.57 16.49
C ARG A 152 -3.94 4.13 17.37
N GLN A 153 -5.19 4.07 16.93
CA GLN A 153 -6.35 4.52 17.71
C GLN A 153 -6.43 3.75 19.04
N LEU A 154 -6.34 2.42 19.00
CA LEU A 154 -6.38 1.57 20.20
C LEU A 154 -5.20 1.84 21.15
N LEU A 155 -4.01 2.15 20.61
CA LEU A 155 -2.84 2.49 21.41
C LEU A 155 -2.89 3.91 21.98
N GLN A 156 -3.54 4.85 21.28
CA GLN A 156 -3.84 6.20 21.77
C GLN A 156 -4.89 6.15 22.88
N ASP A 157 -5.96 5.36 22.70
CA ASP A 157 -6.98 5.09 23.73
C ASP A 157 -6.38 4.43 24.97
N ALA A 158 -5.35 3.60 24.79
CA ALA A 158 -4.59 2.99 25.88
C ALA A 158 -3.51 3.92 26.50
N GLY A 159 -3.38 5.16 26.02
CA GLY A 159 -2.39 6.14 26.50
C GLY A 159 -0.92 5.75 26.24
N ARG A 160 -0.68 4.78 25.35
CA ARG A 160 0.66 4.21 25.05
C ARG A 160 1.30 4.81 23.81
N TRP A 161 0.60 5.64 23.06
CA TRP A 161 1.07 6.26 21.83
C TRP A 161 0.75 7.75 21.82
N PRO A 162 1.73 8.64 21.54
CA PRO A 162 1.49 10.08 21.55
C PRO A 162 0.50 10.47 20.43
N GLU A 163 -0.39 11.42 20.72
CA GLU A 163 -1.18 12.05 19.67
C GLU A 163 -0.24 12.75 18.69
N ALA A 164 -0.44 12.50 17.40
CA ALA A 164 0.34 13.18 16.39
C ALA A 164 0.04 14.67 16.50
N ALA A 165 1.03 15.47 16.90
CA ALA A 165 0.93 16.91 16.91
C ALA A 165 0.72 17.38 15.46
N VAL A 166 -0.53 17.63 15.11
CA VAL A 166 -0.89 18.29 13.84
C VAL A 166 -0.41 19.74 13.97
N ARG A 167 0.65 20.07 13.23
CA ARG A 167 0.97 21.44 12.83
C ARG A 167 0.79 21.55 11.34
#